data_AF-X1SJR3-F1
#
_entry.id   AF-X1SJR3-F1
#
_cell.length_a   1.000
_cell.length_b   1.000
_cell.length_c   1.000
_cell.angle_alpha   90.00
_cell.angle_beta   90.00
_cell.angle_gamma   90.00
#
_symmetry.space_group_name_H-M   'P 1'
#
loop_
_entity.id
_entity.type
_entity.pdbx_description
1 polymer ?
#
loop_
_entity_poly.entity_id
_entity_poly.type
_entity_poly.pdbx_seq_one_letter_code
_entity_poly.pdbx_strand_id
1 'polypeptide(L)'
;LSGLDKRIKVSIPVDYITTWHSRIEADLSTDSEQLFPGSIAKGVDNRSDFTLLIAPRPLLIGIGITDPLNPYPGVKAFKPEILRLYEIFGSKNKVKFAEVDVGHTYSKQHRQALYQWLHKWFDYGSPGIKEETVKIEDESALWCTKTGQVLTSIGGRSVTDLNRDYAKKIIPEFKNPGSVSDFNLQRKEIISAAKKLTGYKKISSLVKFRLIGSSQLANYNCEKIIFYPEENIFIPGILIFPNKGNSPYPSVIYVDENNNLSETGSWEIIEGVLNKGVSVFII
;
A
#
# COMPACT_ATOMS: atom_id res chain seq x y z
N LEU A 1 10.02 -14.88 -5.17
CA LEU A 1 10.93 -16.00 -5.53
C LEU A 1 10.19 -17.28 -5.90
N SER A 2 9.40 -17.84 -4.98
CA SER A 2 8.79 -19.16 -5.15
C SER A 2 7.84 -19.25 -6.36
N GLY A 3 7.13 -18.18 -6.72
CA GLY A 3 6.33 -18.10 -7.95
C GLY A 3 7.14 -18.09 -9.27
N LEU A 4 8.39 -17.63 -9.25
CA LEU A 4 9.24 -17.50 -10.44
C LEU A 4 10.14 -18.71 -10.67
N ASP A 5 10.55 -19.39 -9.59
CA ASP A 5 11.48 -20.50 -9.65
C ASP A 5 10.83 -21.82 -9.23
N LYS A 6 10.67 -22.74 -10.20
CA LYS A 6 10.08 -24.07 -10.00
C LYS A 6 10.97 -25.03 -9.20
N ARG A 7 12.24 -24.67 -8.98
CA ARG A 7 13.16 -25.45 -8.14
C ARG A 7 12.78 -25.35 -6.66
N ILE A 8 12.20 -24.23 -6.24
CA ILE A 8 11.70 -24.04 -4.86
C ILE A 8 10.51 -24.98 -4.64
N LYS A 9 10.63 -25.92 -3.70
CA LYS A 9 9.59 -26.93 -3.45
C LYS A 9 8.62 -26.58 -2.34
N VAL A 10 9.03 -25.73 -1.40
CA VAL A 10 8.24 -25.29 -0.25
C VAL A 10 8.47 -23.80 -0.03
N SER A 11 7.44 -23.04 0.35
CA SER A 11 7.53 -21.60 0.62
C SER A 11 6.93 -21.28 1.99
N ILE A 12 7.58 -20.40 2.76
CA ILE A 12 7.16 -20.04 4.12
C ILE A 12 7.29 -18.52 4.35
N PRO A 13 6.49 -17.67 3.65
CA PRO A 13 6.46 -16.24 3.98
C PRO A 13 5.88 -16.02 5.38
N VAL A 14 6.48 -15.09 6.13
CA VAL A 14 6.05 -14.70 7.48
C VAL A 14 5.92 -13.18 7.52
N ASP A 15 4.82 -12.68 8.09
CA ASP A 15 4.57 -11.25 8.33
C ASP A 15 4.82 -10.38 7.09
N TYR A 16 4.18 -10.77 5.98
CA TYR A 16 4.24 -10.03 4.72
C TYR A 16 2.88 -9.99 4.01
N ILE A 17 2.17 -11.13 4.02
CA ILE A 17 0.91 -11.29 3.31
C ILE A 17 -0.17 -10.43 3.97
N THR A 18 -0.79 -9.58 3.16
CA THR A 18 -2.02 -8.84 3.44
C THR A 18 -2.58 -8.42 2.07
N THR A 19 -3.69 -7.69 2.01
CA THR A 19 -4.15 -7.05 0.76
C THR A 19 -3.65 -5.63 0.70
N TRP A 20 -3.34 -5.14 -0.49
CA TRP A 20 -3.03 -3.74 -0.78
C TRP A 20 -4.14 -2.80 -0.30
N HIS A 21 -5.41 -3.18 -0.46
CA HIS A 21 -6.57 -2.42 0.03
C HIS A 21 -6.48 -2.13 1.52
N SER A 22 -6.31 -3.15 2.38
CA SER A 22 -6.18 -2.95 3.82
C SER A 22 -4.93 -2.15 4.23
N ARG A 23 -3.86 -2.12 3.42
CA ARG A 23 -2.72 -1.23 3.68
C ARG A 23 -3.06 0.22 3.40
N ILE A 24 -3.78 0.50 2.31
CA ILE A 24 -4.24 1.85 1.97
C ILE A 24 -5.18 2.36 3.07
N GLU A 25 -6.13 1.55 3.52
CA GLU A 25 -7.05 1.92 4.61
C GLU A 25 -6.32 2.20 5.93
N ALA A 26 -5.18 1.53 6.16
CA ALA A 26 -4.34 1.73 7.33
C ALA A 26 -3.30 2.85 7.16
N ASP A 27 -3.34 3.60 6.06
CA ASP A 27 -2.38 4.66 5.71
C ASP A 27 -0.91 4.21 5.77
N LEU A 28 -0.64 3.01 5.27
CA LEU A 28 0.69 2.41 5.32
C LEU A 28 1.44 2.64 4.00
N SER A 29 2.65 3.18 4.10
CA SER A 29 3.63 3.18 3.02
C SER A 29 4.15 1.75 2.76
N THR A 30 4.90 1.56 1.67
CA THR A 30 5.59 0.29 1.40
C THR A 30 6.99 0.56 0.87
N ASP A 31 7.88 -0.38 1.12
CA ASP A 31 9.20 -0.34 0.51
C ASP A 31 9.10 -0.63 -0.99
N SER A 32 9.77 0.22 -1.79
CA SER A 32 9.63 0.20 -3.25
C SER A 32 10.10 -1.11 -3.90
N GLU A 33 11.04 -1.81 -3.27
CA GLU A 33 11.58 -3.10 -3.74
C GLU A 33 10.58 -4.25 -3.59
N GLN A 34 9.52 -4.05 -2.81
CA GLN A 34 8.45 -5.03 -2.63
C GLN A 34 7.34 -4.87 -3.69
N LEU A 35 7.46 -3.91 -4.59
CA LEU A 35 6.47 -3.60 -5.61
C LEU A 35 6.93 -4.00 -7.01
N PHE A 36 6.05 -4.66 -7.74
CA PHE A 36 6.25 -4.93 -9.16
C PHE A 36 5.71 -3.76 -9.99
N PRO A 37 6.52 -3.09 -10.83
CA PRO A 37 6.05 -1.98 -11.65
C PRO A 37 4.84 -2.35 -12.52
N GLY A 38 3.79 -1.52 -12.46
CA GLY A 38 2.57 -1.68 -13.26
C GLY A 38 1.58 -2.73 -12.78
N SER A 39 1.82 -3.42 -11.66
CA SER A 39 0.91 -4.43 -11.08
C SER A 39 -0.48 -3.86 -10.78
N ILE A 40 -0.57 -2.68 -10.16
CA ILE A 40 -1.85 -2.02 -9.84
C ILE A 40 -2.67 -1.76 -11.12
N ALA A 41 -2.03 -1.22 -12.17
CA ALA A 41 -2.69 -0.99 -13.46
C ALA A 41 -3.15 -2.29 -14.15
N LYS A 42 -2.54 -3.43 -13.79
CA LYS A 42 -2.94 -4.77 -14.24
C LYS A 42 -3.99 -5.43 -13.33
N GLY A 43 -4.39 -4.76 -12.25
CA GLY A 43 -5.31 -5.32 -11.26
C GLY A 43 -4.68 -6.43 -10.41
N VAL A 44 -3.35 -6.43 -10.27
CA VAL A 44 -2.60 -7.39 -9.46
C VAL A 44 -2.21 -6.75 -8.13
N ASP A 45 -2.61 -7.36 -7.03
CA ASP A 45 -2.21 -6.98 -5.68
C ASP A 45 -0.78 -7.45 -5.39
N ASN A 46 0.12 -6.50 -5.10
CA ASN A 46 1.53 -6.82 -4.84
C ASN A 46 1.76 -7.64 -3.57
N ARG A 47 0.83 -7.60 -2.61
CA ARG A 47 1.00 -8.19 -1.28
C ARG A 47 0.45 -9.60 -1.20
N SER A 48 -0.61 -9.91 -1.95
CA SER A 48 -1.29 -11.20 -1.93
C SER A 48 -1.09 -12.01 -3.20
N ASP A 49 -1.32 -11.44 -4.38
CA ASP A 49 -1.57 -12.22 -5.60
C ASP A 49 -0.36 -13.01 -6.07
N PHE A 50 0.85 -12.46 -5.91
CA PHE A 50 2.08 -13.17 -6.25
C PHE A 50 2.27 -14.45 -5.43
N THR A 51 1.61 -14.58 -4.29
CA THR A 51 1.60 -15.80 -3.48
C THR A 51 0.80 -16.91 -4.14
N LEU A 52 -0.19 -16.59 -4.99
CA LEU A 52 -0.97 -17.58 -5.72
C LEU A 52 -0.08 -18.42 -6.67
N LEU A 53 1.01 -17.83 -7.17
CA LEU A 53 1.94 -18.46 -8.11
C LEU A 53 2.71 -19.68 -7.54
N ILE A 54 2.69 -19.88 -6.22
CA ILE A 54 3.31 -21.06 -5.61
C ILE A 54 2.46 -22.32 -5.79
N ALA A 55 1.14 -22.18 -5.95
CA ALA A 55 0.23 -23.31 -6.06
C ALA A 55 0.63 -24.24 -7.24
N PRO A 56 0.52 -25.57 -7.09
CA PRO A 56 0.02 -26.31 -5.92
C PRO A 56 1.14 -26.78 -4.95
N ARG A 57 2.32 -26.13 -4.95
CA ARG A 57 3.44 -26.53 -4.09
C ARG A 57 3.17 -26.14 -2.64
N PRO A 58 3.74 -26.87 -1.65
CA PRO A 58 3.56 -26.54 -0.24
C PRO A 58 3.84 -25.08 0.15
N LEU A 59 2.89 -24.48 0.86
CA LEU A 59 2.91 -23.11 1.36
C LEU A 59 2.46 -23.07 2.83
N LEU A 60 3.29 -22.47 3.68
CA LEU A 60 2.90 -22.08 5.04
C LEU A 60 2.96 -20.56 5.14
N ILE A 61 1.89 -19.90 5.54
CA ILE A 61 1.88 -18.44 5.75
C ILE A 61 1.91 -18.17 7.25
N GLY A 62 2.98 -17.54 7.75
CA GLY A 62 3.10 -17.05 9.14
C GLY A 62 2.51 -15.65 9.27
N ILE A 63 1.72 -15.42 10.32
CA ILE A 63 0.92 -14.20 10.51
C ILE A 63 0.93 -13.78 11.97
N GLY A 64 1.49 -12.60 12.25
CA GLY A 64 1.20 -11.81 13.44
C GLY A 64 -0.19 -11.17 13.35
N ILE A 65 -1.12 -11.58 14.23
CA ILE A 65 -2.49 -11.08 14.26
C ILE A 65 -2.54 -9.58 14.61
N THR A 66 -1.58 -9.11 15.39
CA THR A 66 -1.48 -7.71 15.84
C THR A 66 -0.37 -6.94 15.12
N ASP A 67 0.09 -7.42 13.96
CA ASP A 67 1.10 -6.76 13.12
C ASP A 67 0.57 -5.42 12.56
N PRO A 68 1.14 -4.27 12.98
CA PRO A 68 0.72 -2.96 12.49
C PRO A 68 1.19 -2.68 11.07
N LEU A 69 2.21 -3.38 10.58
CA LEU A 69 2.74 -3.24 9.23
C LEU A 69 2.02 -4.13 8.24
N ASN A 70 1.40 -5.24 8.66
CA ASN A 70 0.61 -6.12 7.79
C ASN A 70 -0.78 -6.37 8.37
N PRO A 71 -1.74 -5.46 8.11
CA PRO A 71 -3.04 -5.52 8.74
C PRO A 71 -3.75 -6.87 8.54
N TYR A 72 -4.13 -7.49 9.65
CA TYR A 72 -4.85 -8.77 9.67
C TYR A 72 -6.19 -8.78 8.90
N PRO A 73 -6.96 -7.67 8.78
CA PRO A 73 -8.12 -7.63 7.87
C PRO A 73 -7.80 -8.07 6.45
N GLY A 74 -6.66 -7.66 5.88
CA GLY A 74 -6.25 -8.06 4.54
C GLY A 74 -5.89 -9.54 4.45
N VAL A 75 -5.28 -10.10 5.50
CA VAL A 75 -5.06 -11.56 5.59
C VAL A 75 -6.38 -12.32 5.55
N LYS A 76 -7.38 -11.86 6.33
CA LYS A 76 -8.71 -12.48 6.35
C LYS A 76 -9.40 -12.39 4.98
N ALA A 77 -9.22 -11.29 4.25
CA ALA A 77 -9.75 -11.13 2.90
C ALA A 77 -9.08 -12.08 1.89
N PHE A 78 -7.76 -12.27 1.98
CA PHE A 78 -7.00 -13.14 1.07
C PHE A 78 -7.18 -14.65 1.36
N LYS A 79 -7.34 -15.04 2.62
CA LYS A 79 -7.35 -16.46 3.06
C LYS A 79 -8.36 -17.34 2.30
N PRO A 80 -9.62 -16.94 2.05
CA PRO A 80 -10.56 -17.73 1.25
C PRO A 80 -10.09 -17.99 -0.19
N GLU A 81 -9.45 -17.01 -0.82
CA GLU A 81 -8.99 -17.09 -2.20
C GLU A 81 -7.90 -18.15 -2.38
N ILE A 82 -6.84 -18.08 -1.59
CA ILE A 82 -5.74 -19.04 -1.66
C ILE A 82 -6.19 -20.45 -1.27
N LEU A 83 -7.09 -20.60 -0.29
CA LEU A 83 -7.66 -21.91 0.08
C LEU A 83 -8.47 -22.51 -1.08
N ARG A 84 -9.27 -21.69 -1.76
CA ARG A 84 -10.03 -22.09 -2.94
C ARG A 84 -9.12 -22.50 -4.10
N LEU A 85 -8.03 -21.77 -4.33
CA LEU A 85 -7.05 -22.13 -5.34
C LEU A 85 -6.44 -23.52 -5.08
N TYR A 86 -5.99 -23.78 -3.85
CA TYR A 86 -5.44 -25.09 -3.49
C TYR A 86 -6.47 -26.22 -3.54
N GLU A 87 -7.75 -25.92 -3.31
CA GLU A 87 -8.84 -26.87 -3.52
C GLU A 87 -8.99 -27.25 -4.99
N ILE A 88 -8.97 -26.28 -5.91
CA ILE A 88 -9.08 -26.53 -7.35
C ILE A 88 -7.97 -27.48 -7.82
N PHE A 89 -6.77 -27.35 -7.28
CA PHE A 89 -5.64 -28.24 -7.57
C PHE A 89 -5.67 -29.59 -6.84
N GLY A 90 -6.70 -29.87 -6.01
CA GLY A 90 -6.75 -31.08 -5.19
C GLY A 90 -5.66 -31.15 -4.11
N SER A 91 -5.11 -30.01 -3.71
CA SER A 91 -3.92 -29.88 -2.85
C SER A 91 -4.18 -29.16 -1.53
N LYS A 92 -5.41 -29.22 -0.98
CA LYS A 92 -5.77 -28.52 0.28
C LYS A 92 -4.77 -28.77 1.43
N ASN A 93 -4.19 -29.97 1.51
CA ASN A 93 -3.21 -30.33 2.52
C ASN A 93 -1.81 -29.68 2.36
N LYS A 94 -1.60 -28.92 1.27
CA LYS A 94 -0.37 -28.20 0.91
C LYS A 94 -0.43 -26.69 1.20
N VAL A 95 -1.51 -26.18 1.78
CA VAL A 95 -1.57 -24.79 2.27
C VAL A 95 -1.92 -24.79 3.76
N LYS A 96 -1.20 -23.99 4.54
CA LYS A 96 -1.45 -23.83 5.99
C LYS A 96 -1.16 -22.39 6.41
N PHE A 97 -1.82 -21.97 7.49
CA PHE A 97 -1.63 -20.68 8.15
C PHE A 97 -1.12 -20.93 9.57
N ALA A 98 -0.14 -20.14 10.00
CA ALA A 98 0.37 -20.10 11.38
C ALA A 98 0.07 -18.70 11.94
N GLU A 99 -1.13 -18.53 12.45
CA GLU A 99 -1.62 -17.28 13.06
C GLU A 99 -1.23 -17.25 14.54
N VAL A 100 -0.54 -16.18 14.95
CA VAL A 100 -0.02 -15.99 16.30
C VAL A 100 -0.35 -14.58 16.77
N ASP A 101 -0.78 -14.43 18.03
CA ASP A 101 -1.07 -13.12 18.63
C ASP A 101 0.23 -12.37 19.00
N VAL A 102 0.88 -11.82 17.98
CA VAL A 102 2.10 -11.02 18.04
C VAL A 102 2.06 -9.92 16.99
N GLY A 103 2.86 -8.87 17.20
CA GLY A 103 3.09 -7.80 16.22
C GLY A 103 3.99 -8.25 15.06
N HIS A 104 4.66 -7.29 14.41
CA HIS A 104 5.58 -7.57 13.28
C HIS A 104 6.85 -8.29 13.75
N THR A 105 6.87 -9.63 13.72
CA THR A 105 8.01 -10.39 14.25
C THR A 105 8.06 -11.85 13.79
N TYR A 106 9.29 -12.34 13.60
CA TYR A 106 9.51 -13.77 13.42
C TYR A 106 9.54 -14.52 14.77
N SER A 107 8.37 -14.66 15.39
CA SER A 107 8.18 -15.29 16.72
C SER A 107 8.66 -16.75 16.79
N LYS A 108 8.89 -17.23 18.03
CA LYS A 108 9.20 -18.64 18.29
C LYS A 108 8.12 -19.56 17.72
N GLN A 109 6.86 -19.21 17.89
CA GLN A 109 5.71 -19.98 17.40
C GLN A 109 5.72 -20.08 15.86
N HIS A 110 6.05 -18.99 15.16
CA HIS A 110 6.23 -18.99 13.71
C HIS A 110 7.37 -19.93 13.28
N ARG A 111 8.51 -19.89 13.98
CA ARG A 111 9.65 -20.78 13.70
C ARG A 111 9.34 -22.25 13.97
N GLN A 112 8.62 -22.55 15.05
CA GLN A 112 8.15 -23.90 15.35
C GLN A 112 7.19 -24.44 14.30
N ALA A 113 6.29 -23.59 13.77
CA ALA A 113 5.44 -23.95 12.64
C ALA A 113 6.25 -24.22 11.36
N LEU A 114 7.31 -23.43 11.11
CA LEU A 114 8.27 -23.69 10.03
C LEU A 114 8.91 -25.07 10.17
N TYR A 115 9.44 -25.43 11.35
CA TYR A 115 10.11 -26.73 11.55
C TYR A 115 9.17 -27.89 11.25
N GLN A 116 7.94 -27.83 11.79
CA GLN A 116 6.89 -28.81 11.50
C GLN A 116 6.60 -28.94 10.00
N TRP A 117 6.52 -27.81 9.31
CA TRP A 117 6.19 -27.78 7.89
C TRP A 117 7.31 -28.36 7.03
N LEU A 118 8.57 -27.99 7.31
CA LEU A 118 9.70 -28.54 6.58
C LEU A 118 9.87 -30.03 6.84
N HIS A 119 9.68 -30.51 8.07
CA HIS A 119 9.71 -31.95 8.37
C HIS A 119 8.68 -32.73 7.57
N LYS A 120 7.45 -32.21 7.44
CA LYS A 120 6.40 -32.84 6.64
C LYS A 120 6.80 -33.03 5.18
N TRP A 121 7.57 -32.10 4.60
CA TRP A 121 7.81 -32.05 3.15
C TRP A 121 9.20 -32.53 2.70
N PHE A 122 10.19 -32.58 3.60
CA PHE A 122 11.56 -32.92 3.26
C PHE A 122 12.17 -34.08 4.06
N ASP A 123 11.41 -34.67 5.00
CA ASP A 123 11.82 -35.87 5.75
C ASP A 123 13.25 -35.79 6.34
N TYR A 124 13.57 -34.66 7.00
CA TYR A 124 14.88 -34.40 7.61
C TYR A 124 15.15 -35.18 8.91
N GLY A 125 14.60 -36.39 9.08
CA GLY A 125 14.86 -37.21 10.27
C GLY A 125 14.21 -36.72 11.58
N SER A 126 13.25 -35.77 11.50
CA SER A 126 12.39 -35.25 12.58
C SER A 126 13.04 -35.15 13.98
N PRO A 127 14.02 -34.26 14.21
CA PRO A 127 14.56 -33.96 15.54
C PRO A 127 13.57 -33.25 16.49
N GLY A 128 12.29 -33.13 16.12
CA GLY A 128 11.26 -32.42 16.88
C GLY A 128 11.19 -30.91 16.56
N ILE A 129 10.37 -30.18 17.31
CA ILE A 129 10.03 -28.76 17.03
C ILE A 129 10.55 -27.81 18.11
N LYS A 130 11.34 -28.35 19.06
CA LYS A 130 11.82 -27.60 20.22
C LYS A 130 13.11 -26.90 19.82
N GLU A 131 13.12 -25.58 19.99
CA GLU A 131 14.35 -24.80 19.86
C GLU A 131 15.22 -25.05 21.08
N GLU A 132 16.44 -25.52 20.82
CA GLU A 132 17.49 -25.52 21.82
C GLU A 132 18.09 -24.13 21.95
N THR A 133 18.74 -23.86 23.07
CA THR A 133 19.49 -22.62 23.24
C THR A 133 20.67 -22.64 22.29
N VAL A 134 20.68 -21.70 21.33
CA VAL A 134 21.79 -21.54 20.38
C VAL A 134 22.67 -20.38 20.87
N LYS A 135 23.99 -20.55 20.78
CA LYS A 135 24.93 -19.44 20.97
C LYS A 135 24.78 -18.49 19.78
N ILE A 136 24.34 -17.27 20.03
CA ILE A 136 24.33 -16.22 19.01
C ILE A 136 25.77 -15.81 18.75
N GLU A 137 26.20 -15.92 17.48
CA GLU A 137 27.51 -15.48 17.05
C GLU A 137 27.56 -13.96 16.97
N ASP A 138 28.76 -13.39 17.12
CA ASP A 138 28.98 -11.97 16.88
C ASP A 138 28.67 -11.65 15.40
N GLU A 139 28.02 -10.52 15.14
CA GLU A 139 27.63 -10.11 13.77
C GLU A 139 28.83 -10.15 12.80
N SER A 140 30.02 -9.79 13.29
CA SER A 140 31.26 -9.77 12.51
C SER A 140 31.70 -11.15 12.01
N ALA A 141 31.24 -12.24 12.63
CA ALA A 141 31.48 -13.59 12.14
C ALA A 141 30.76 -13.87 10.81
N LEU A 142 29.67 -13.15 10.53
CA LEU A 142 28.89 -13.25 9.29
C LEU A 142 29.38 -12.30 8.19
N TRP A 143 30.33 -11.41 8.48
CA TRP A 143 30.83 -10.46 7.51
C TRP A 143 31.70 -11.15 6.45
N CYS A 144 31.37 -10.92 5.18
CA CYS A 144 32.21 -11.33 4.06
C CYS A 144 33.38 -10.36 3.78
N THR A 145 33.44 -9.23 4.50
CA THR A 145 34.50 -8.21 4.37
C THR A 145 34.93 -7.68 5.73
N LYS A 146 36.10 -7.02 5.80
CA LYS A 146 36.69 -6.54 7.07
C LYS A 146 35.75 -5.65 7.90
N THR A 147 34.88 -4.90 7.25
CA THR A 147 33.95 -3.94 7.89
C THR A 147 32.49 -4.35 7.75
N GLY A 148 32.19 -5.53 7.19
CA GLY A 148 30.84 -5.93 6.80
C GLY A 148 30.27 -5.15 5.60
N GLN A 149 30.99 -4.15 5.09
CA GLN A 149 30.55 -3.28 3.99
C GLN A 149 31.54 -3.33 2.83
N VAL A 150 31.02 -3.48 1.61
CA VAL A 150 31.84 -3.45 0.38
C VAL A 150 32.46 -2.08 0.11
N LEU A 151 31.76 -1.01 0.50
CA LEU A 151 32.18 0.37 0.29
C LEU A 151 33.48 0.69 1.03
N THR A 152 33.55 0.36 2.32
CA THR A 152 34.69 0.71 3.18
C THR A 152 35.79 -0.35 3.21
N SER A 153 35.49 -1.61 2.89
CA SER A 153 36.51 -2.67 2.89
C SER A 153 37.32 -2.74 1.59
N ILE A 154 36.69 -2.54 0.43
CA ILE A 154 37.31 -2.79 -0.88
C ILE A 154 37.06 -1.67 -1.90
N GLY A 155 36.56 -0.51 -1.46
CA GLY A 155 36.26 0.61 -2.37
C GLY A 155 35.10 0.32 -3.33
N GLY A 156 34.13 -0.51 -2.92
CA GLY A 156 32.96 -0.87 -3.71
C GLY A 156 32.00 0.30 -3.96
N ARG A 157 30.88 0.00 -4.62
CA ARG A 157 29.83 0.99 -4.93
C ARG A 157 28.60 0.80 -4.07
N SER A 158 27.88 1.89 -3.77
CA SER A 158 26.59 1.81 -3.09
C SER A 158 25.47 1.42 -4.08
N VAL A 159 24.36 0.90 -3.54
CA VAL A 159 23.13 0.66 -4.33
C VAL A 159 22.65 1.96 -4.99
N THR A 160 22.80 3.10 -4.31
CA THR A 160 22.44 4.41 -4.85
C THR A 160 23.29 4.80 -6.06
N ASP A 161 24.59 4.49 -6.05
CA ASP A 161 25.47 4.76 -7.19
C ASP A 161 25.08 3.90 -8.40
N LEU A 162 24.78 2.63 -8.16
CA LEU A 162 24.33 1.69 -9.20
C LEU A 162 22.98 2.14 -9.79
N ASN A 163 22.02 2.51 -8.93
CA ASN A 163 20.71 2.99 -9.35
C ASN A 163 20.82 4.31 -10.12
N ARG A 164 21.68 5.24 -9.70
CA ARG A 164 21.93 6.51 -10.39
C ARG A 164 22.52 6.28 -11.79
N ASP A 165 23.50 5.41 -11.91
CA ASP A 165 24.11 5.11 -13.21
C ASP A 165 23.14 4.39 -14.16
N TYR A 166 22.33 3.48 -13.63
CA TYR A 166 21.29 2.85 -14.41
C TYR A 166 20.24 3.87 -14.84
N ALA A 167 19.78 4.72 -13.93
CA ALA A 167 18.83 5.80 -14.21
C ALA A 167 19.32 6.73 -15.33
N LYS A 168 20.59 7.13 -15.32
CA LYS A 168 21.19 7.94 -16.41
C LYS A 168 21.12 7.27 -17.79
N LYS A 169 21.06 5.94 -17.85
CA LYS A 169 20.96 5.18 -19.11
C LYS A 169 19.52 5.03 -19.62
N ILE A 170 18.54 5.03 -18.72
CA ILE A 170 17.16 4.65 -19.04
C ILE A 170 16.13 5.78 -18.86
N ILE A 171 16.40 6.76 -18.01
CA ILE A 171 15.50 7.89 -17.79
C ILE A 171 15.80 8.94 -18.86
N PRO A 172 14.84 9.26 -19.74
CA PRO A 172 15.02 10.31 -20.72
C PRO A 172 15.20 11.66 -20.03
N GLU A 173 15.97 12.56 -20.63
CA GLU A 173 16.10 13.93 -20.14
C GLU A 173 14.73 14.62 -20.18
N PHE A 174 14.29 15.12 -19.02
CA PHE A 174 13.06 15.90 -18.95
C PHE A 174 13.32 17.28 -19.55
N LYS A 175 12.75 17.53 -20.73
CA LYS A 175 12.85 18.83 -21.40
C LYS A 175 11.83 19.78 -20.78
N ASN A 176 12.32 20.87 -20.19
CA ASN A 176 11.45 21.95 -19.74
C ASN A 176 10.72 22.57 -20.95
N PRO A 177 9.43 22.88 -20.84
CA PRO A 177 8.68 23.48 -21.93
C PRO A 177 9.17 24.90 -22.21
N GLY A 178 9.40 25.23 -23.48
CA GLY A 178 9.87 26.55 -23.90
C GLY A 178 8.77 27.61 -24.02
N SER A 179 7.51 27.19 -24.01
CA SER A 179 6.35 28.06 -24.13
C SER A 179 5.14 27.52 -23.34
N VAL A 180 4.13 28.37 -23.14
CA VAL A 180 2.84 27.97 -22.55
C VAL A 180 2.14 26.89 -23.39
N SER A 181 2.27 26.95 -24.72
CA SER A 181 1.72 25.93 -25.62
C SER A 181 2.39 24.58 -25.40
N ASP A 182 3.72 24.54 -25.32
CA ASP A 182 4.49 23.33 -25.07
C ASP A 182 4.18 22.74 -23.69
N PHE A 183 4.07 23.61 -22.67
CA PHE A 183 3.65 23.20 -21.34
C PHE A 183 2.28 22.53 -21.37
N ASN A 184 1.31 23.11 -22.08
CA ASN A 184 -0.03 22.54 -22.17
C ASN A 184 -0.06 21.19 -22.89
N LEU A 185 0.81 20.98 -23.88
CA LEU A 185 0.98 19.68 -24.55
C LEU A 185 1.63 18.66 -23.61
N GLN A 186 2.77 18.99 -23.03
CA GLN A 186 3.50 18.12 -22.10
C GLN A 186 2.64 17.76 -20.87
N ARG A 187 1.87 18.71 -20.34
CA ARG A 187 0.92 18.48 -19.25
C ARG A 187 -0.12 17.42 -19.61
N LYS A 188 -0.66 17.44 -20.84
CA LYS A 188 -1.61 16.41 -21.29
C LYS A 188 -0.96 15.04 -21.36
N GLU A 189 0.29 14.96 -21.84
CA GLU A 189 1.05 13.71 -21.91
C GLU A 189 1.34 13.14 -20.52
N ILE A 190 1.82 13.97 -19.59
CA ILE A 190 2.08 13.60 -18.19
C ILE A 190 0.80 13.07 -17.54
N ILE A 191 -0.32 13.80 -17.65
CA ILE A 191 -1.60 13.37 -17.09
C ILE A 191 -2.06 12.03 -17.70
N SER A 192 -1.88 11.85 -19.01
CA SER A 192 -2.25 10.61 -19.70
C SER A 192 -1.38 9.43 -19.23
N ALA A 193 -0.06 9.65 -19.11
CA ALA A 193 0.87 8.65 -18.60
C ALA A 193 0.57 8.28 -17.14
N ALA A 194 0.34 9.28 -16.28
CA ALA A 194 -0.02 9.07 -14.88
C ALA A 194 -1.29 8.21 -14.78
N LYS A 195 -2.36 8.56 -15.51
CA LYS A 195 -3.61 7.78 -15.53
C LYS A 195 -3.38 6.33 -15.97
N LYS A 196 -2.58 6.12 -17.00
CA LYS A 196 -2.26 4.78 -17.50
C LYS A 196 -1.49 3.96 -16.46
N LEU A 197 -0.49 4.55 -15.82
CA LEU A 197 0.39 3.89 -14.86
C LEU A 197 -0.30 3.58 -13.53
N THR A 198 -1.19 4.45 -13.07
CA THR A 198 -1.97 4.24 -11.84
C THR A 198 -3.20 3.35 -12.06
N GLY A 199 -3.53 3.02 -13.31
CA GLY A 199 -4.78 2.31 -13.63
C GLY A 199 -6.03 3.16 -13.39
N TYR A 200 -5.90 4.49 -13.36
CA TYR A 200 -7.01 5.41 -13.11
C TYR A 200 -8.14 5.18 -14.11
N LYS A 201 -9.34 4.90 -13.58
CA LYS A 201 -10.57 4.80 -14.34
C LYS A 201 -11.44 6.01 -14.04
N LYS A 202 -11.84 6.73 -15.09
CA LYS A 202 -12.77 7.84 -14.93
C LYS A 202 -14.14 7.29 -14.57
N ILE A 203 -14.65 7.68 -13.40
CA ILE A 203 -16.04 7.43 -13.02
C ILE A 203 -16.92 8.35 -13.86
N SER A 204 -17.88 7.78 -14.60
CA SER A 204 -18.81 8.53 -15.45
C SER A 204 -20.20 8.68 -14.83
N SER A 205 -20.47 8.01 -13.71
CA SER A 205 -21.73 8.11 -12.99
C SER A 205 -21.81 9.42 -12.19
N LEU A 206 -23.04 9.94 -12.07
CA LEU A 206 -23.35 10.98 -11.10
C LEU A 206 -22.98 10.50 -9.70
N VAL A 207 -22.14 11.27 -9.01
CA VAL A 207 -21.74 10.99 -7.63
C VAL A 207 -22.98 11.12 -6.76
N LYS A 208 -23.37 10.04 -6.08
CA LYS A 208 -24.45 10.09 -5.09
C LYS A 208 -23.94 10.84 -3.87
N PHE A 209 -24.80 11.63 -3.24
CA PHE A 209 -24.45 12.29 -1.99
C PHE A 209 -25.59 12.20 -0.99
N ARG A 210 -25.26 12.36 0.29
CA ARG A 210 -26.22 12.47 1.37
C ARG A 210 -25.89 13.69 2.22
N LEU A 211 -26.87 14.56 2.43
CA LEU A 211 -26.82 15.60 3.44
C LEU A 211 -27.02 14.96 4.82
N ILE A 212 -26.03 15.11 5.70
CA ILE A 212 -25.99 14.53 7.05
C ILE A 212 -26.45 15.54 8.09
N GLY A 213 -26.27 16.83 7.82
CA GLY A 213 -26.77 17.89 8.67
C GLY A 213 -26.42 19.26 8.13
N SER A 214 -27.07 20.27 8.70
CA SER A 214 -26.87 21.67 8.34
C SER A 214 -26.73 22.51 9.60
N SER A 215 -25.93 23.56 9.51
CA SER A 215 -25.76 24.57 10.56
C SER A 215 -25.53 25.94 9.95
N GLN A 216 -25.46 26.97 10.78
CA GLN A 216 -25.07 28.31 10.37
C GLN A 216 -23.80 28.73 11.11
N LEU A 217 -22.95 29.47 10.42
CA LEU A 217 -21.73 30.07 10.94
C LEU A 217 -21.70 31.54 10.50
N ALA A 218 -22.04 32.44 11.41
CA ALA A 218 -22.16 33.88 11.13
C ALA A 218 -23.00 34.18 9.87
N ASN A 219 -22.35 34.62 8.78
CA ASN A 219 -23.00 34.98 7.52
C ASN A 219 -23.06 33.82 6.50
N TYR A 220 -22.76 32.59 6.94
CA TYR A 220 -22.64 31.41 6.10
C TYR A 220 -23.56 30.29 6.56
N ASN A 221 -24.05 29.52 5.59
CA ASN A 221 -24.65 28.21 5.84
C ASN A 221 -23.57 27.15 5.68
N CYS A 222 -23.64 26.12 6.50
CA CYS A 222 -22.75 24.97 6.44
C CYS A 222 -23.57 23.70 6.28
N GLU A 223 -23.18 22.84 5.34
CA GLU A 223 -23.79 21.55 5.08
C GLU A 223 -22.74 20.45 5.20
N LYS A 224 -23.03 19.45 6.04
CA LYS A 224 -22.22 18.24 6.16
C LYS A 224 -22.68 17.25 5.11
N ILE A 225 -21.83 16.95 4.14
CA ILE A 225 -22.16 16.13 2.99
C ILE A 225 -21.25 14.90 2.99
N ILE A 226 -21.81 13.73 2.69
CA ILE A 226 -21.03 12.54 2.35
C ILE A 226 -21.27 12.25 0.88
N PHE A 227 -20.21 12.26 0.07
CA PHE A 227 -20.22 11.81 -1.31
C PHE A 227 -19.87 10.32 -1.38
N TYR A 228 -20.52 9.60 -2.28
CA TYR A 228 -20.29 8.18 -2.57
C TYR A 228 -19.86 8.05 -4.03
N PRO A 229 -18.58 8.31 -4.34
CA PRO A 229 -18.07 8.23 -5.71
C PRO A 229 -18.10 6.81 -6.27
N GLU A 230 -17.85 5.81 -5.42
CA GLU A 230 -17.84 4.39 -5.76
C GLU A 230 -18.48 3.57 -4.64
N GLU A 231 -18.71 2.29 -4.89
CA GLU A 231 -19.15 1.37 -3.84
C GLU A 231 -18.08 1.29 -2.74
N ASN A 232 -18.50 1.40 -1.48
CA ASN A 232 -17.64 1.38 -0.29
C ASN A 232 -16.59 2.51 -0.18
N ILE A 233 -16.56 3.47 -1.10
CA ILE A 233 -15.77 4.70 -0.97
C ILE A 233 -16.71 5.84 -0.60
N PHE A 234 -16.38 6.56 0.46
CA PHE A 234 -17.10 7.74 0.88
C PHE A 234 -16.13 8.90 1.15
N ILE A 235 -16.50 10.09 0.69
CA ILE A 235 -15.74 11.32 0.90
C ILE A 235 -16.62 12.23 1.77
N PRO A 236 -16.38 12.29 3.09
CA PRO A 236 -17.05 13.26 3.93
C PRO A 236 -16.49 14.65 3.64
N GLY A 237 -17.32 15.68 3.78
CA GLY A 237 -16.87 17.06 3.66
C GLY A 237 -17.89 18.05 4.17
N ILE A 238 -17.48 19.31 4.22
CA ILE A 238 -18.31 20.43 4.67
C ILE A 238 -18.41 21.44 3.54
N LEU A 239 -19.63 21.69 3.06
CA LEU A 239 -19.92 22.77 2.12
C LEU A 239 -20.30 24.02 2.92
N ILE A 240 -19.52 25.09 2.78
CA ILE A 240 -19.78 26.40 3.36
C ILE A 240 -20.15 27.35 2.23
N PHE A 241 -21.25 28.09 2.38
CA PHE A 241 -21.72 29.03 1.36
C PHE A 241 -22.41 30.25 1.97
N PRO A 242 -22.42 31.40 1.28
CA PRO A 242 -23.11 32.60 1.75
C PRO A 242 -24.58 32.35 2.07
N ASN A 243 -25.06 32.89 3.20
CA ASN A 243 -26.49 32.79 3.57
C ASN A 243 -27.40 33.74 2.77
N LYS A 244 -26.81 34.66 2.00
CA LYS A 244 -27.46 35.62 1.11
C LYS A 244 -26.76 35.64 -0.24
N GLY A 245 -27.54 35.74 -1.31
CA GLY A 245 -27.05 35.76 -2.69
C GLY A 245 -27.90 34.89 -3.60
N ASN A 246 -27.53 34.87 -4.89
CA ASN A 246 -28.19 34.02 -5.88
C ASN A 246 -27.35 32.77 -6.13
N SER A 247 -27.92 31.61 -5.79
CA SER A 247 -27.40 30.29 -6.15
C SER A 247 -27.57 30.04 -7.67
N PRO A 248 -26.68 29.27 -8.34
CA PRO A 248 -25.51 28.58 -7.79
C PRO A 248 -24.33 29.53 -7.54
N TYR A 249 -23.67 29.33 -6.39
CA TYR A 249 -22.40 30.02 -6.09
C TYR A 249 -21.26 29.37 -6.88
N PRO A 250 -20.30 30.14 -7.42
CA PRO A 250 -19.00 29.60 -7.81
C PRO A 250 -18.41 28.83 -6.63
N SER A 251 -17.75 27.70 -6.88
CA SER A 251 -17.27 26.82 -5.80
C SER A 251 -15.78 26.54 -5.90
N VAL A 252 -15.12 26.46 -4.75
CA VAL A 252 -13.74 26.00 -4.59
C VAL A 252 -13.73 24.72 -3.75
N ILE A 253 -12.93 23.74 -4.16
CA ILE A 253 -12.62 22.57 -3.34
C ILE A 253 -11.35 22.90 -2.56
N TYR A 254 -11.44 22.86 -1.23
CA TYR A 254 -10.32 23.00 -0.33
C TYR A 254 -9.98 21.62 0.23
N VAL A 255 -8.75 21.15 -0.01
CA VAL A 255 -8.26 19.85 0.45
C VAL A 255 -7.40 20.09 1.69
N ASP A 256 -7.87 19.64 2.85
CA ASP A 256 -7.17 19.76 4.12
C ASP A 256 -6.50 18.44 4.50
N GLU A 257 -5.18 18.37 4.35
CA GLU A 257 -4.39 17.15 4.64
C GLU A 257 -4.46 16.75 6.12
N ASN A 258 -4.79 17.67 7.03
CA ASN A 258 -4.80 17.42 8.47
C ASN A 258 -6.21 17.14 9.02
N ASN A 259 -7.25 17.23 8.18
CA ASN A 259 -8.64 17.04 8.58
C ASN A 259 -9.04 17.91 9.80
N ASN A 260 -8.36 19.05 9.97
CA ASN A 260 -8.39 19.84 11.18
C ASN A 260 -8.50 21.33 10.87
N LEU A 261 -9.75 21.75 10.65
CA LEU A 261 -10.16 23.15 10.46
C LEU A 261 -9.84 24.08 11.65
N SER A 262 -9.25 23.58 12.74
CA SER A 262 -8.87 24.38 13.90
C SER A 262 -7.53 25.10 13.76
N GLU A 263 -6.75 24.84 12.70
CA GLU A 263 -5.55 25.63 12.42
C GLU A 263 -5.95 27.02 11.88
N THR A 264 -5.55 28.06 12.62
CA THR A 264 -5.96 29.46 12.41
C THR A 264 -5.69 29.99 11.00
N GLY A 265 -4.68 29.47 10.29
CA GLY A 265 -4.33 29.88 8.93
C GLY A 265 -5.28 29.38 7.84
N SER A 266 -5.96 28.24 8.06
CA SER A 266 -6.87 27.65 7.07
C SER A 266 -8.19 28.40 7.01
N TRP A 267 -8.70 28.87 8.16
CA TRP A 267 -9.96 29.62 8.22
C TRP A 267 -9.87 30.98 7.52
N GLU A 268 -8.78 31.73 7.69
CA GLU A 268 -8.62 33.05 7.05
C GLU A 268 -8.70 32.98 5.53
N ILE A 269 -8.10 31.94 4.93
CA ILE A 269 -8.16 31.67 3.49
C ILE A 269 -9.60 31.35 3.06
N ILE A 270 -10.25 30.45 3.79
CA ILE A 270 -11.63 30.02 3.53
C ILE A 270 -12.59 31.22 3.62
N GLU A 271 -12.50 32.01 4.69
CA GLU A 271 -13.31 33.20 4.90
C GLU A 271 -13.06 34.26 3.82
N GLY A 272 -11.80 34.46 3.40
CA GLY A 272 -11.46 35.34 2.29
C GLY A 272 -12.11 34.94 0.95
N VAL A 273 -12.26 33.64 0.69
CA VAL A 273 -12.97 33.11 -0.49
C VAL A 273 -14.48 33.30 -0.34
N LEU A 274 -15.03 32.96 0.83
CA LEU A 274 -16.46 33.09 1.14
C LEU A 274 -16.96 34.54 1.06
N ASN A 275 -16.17 35.50 1.54
CA ASN A 275 -16.47 36.94 1.48
C ASN A 275 -16.59 37.47 0.04
N LYS A 276 -16.05 36.76 -0.95
CA LYS A 276 -16.19 37.09 -2.38
C LYS A 276 -17.44 36.47 -3.03
N GLY A 277 -18.31 35.84 -2.23
CA GLY A 277 -19.52 35.17 -2.71
C GLY A 277 -19.27 33.81 -3.36
N VAL A 278 -18.13 33.17 -3.05
CA VAL A 278 -17.73 31.86 -3.56
C VAL A 278 -17.95 30.82 -2.46
N SER A 279 -18.62 29.70 -2.75
CA SER A 279 -18.74 28.60 -1.79
C SER A 279 -17.46 27.78 -1.69
N VAL A 280 -17.23 27.17 -0.54
CA VAL A 280 -16.05 26.34 -0.27
C VAL A 280 -16.52 24.96 0.17
N PHE A 281 -16.11 23.92 -0.55
CA PHE A 281 -16.29 22.54 -0.14
C PHE A 281 -14.97 21.99 0.40
N ILE A 282 -14.96 21.63 1.67
CA ILE A 282 -13.79 21.16 2.40
C ILE A 282 -13.81 19.64 2.44
N ILE A 283 -12.72 19.00 2.01
CA ILE A 283 -12.48 17.54 2.07
C ILE A 283 -11.14 17.21 2.68
#